data_AF-A0A178UBP7-F1
#
_entry.id   AF-A0A178UBP7-F1
#
_cell.length_a   1.000
_cell.length_b   1.000
_cell.length_c   1.000
_cell.angle_alpha   90.00
_cell.angle_beta   90.00
_cell.angle_gamma   90.00
#
_symmetry.space_group_name_H-M   'P 1'
#
loop_
_entity.id
_entity.type
_entity.pdbx_description
1 polymer ?
#
loop_
_entity_poly.entity_id
_entity_poly.type
_entity_poly.pdbx_seq_one_letter_code
_entity_poly.pdbx_strand_id
1 'polypeptide(L)' 'MVVVVVELLGCDGDRLMRLARNEFGNFVVVKALRFTKMSRMDLFWGLVQKLMPFIRLLRRSHGSNIANILDSFRLRC' A
#
# COMPACT_ATOMS: atom_id res chain seq x y z
N MET A 1 5.71 -3.11 14.37
CA MET A 1 5.14 -2.71 13.06
C MET A 1 6.20 -2.39 12.00
N VAL A 2 7.34 -1.76 12.34
CA VAL A 2 8.38 -1.43 11.36
C VAL A 2 8.89 -2.67 10.59
N VAL A 3 9.08 -3.81 11.26
CA VAL A 3 9.53 -5.07 10.61
C VAL A 3 8.59 -5.50 9.49
N VAL A 4 7.27 -5.56 9.75
CA VAL A 4 6.26 -5.91 8.73
C VAL A 4 6.30 -4.95 7.54
N VAL A 5 6.47 -3.65 7.78
CA VAL A 5 6.57 -2.65 6.71
C VAL A 5 7.81 -2.91 5.83
N VAL A 6 8.95 -3.22 6.45
CA VAL A 6 10.19 -3.53 5.73
C VAL A 6 10.02 -4.81 4.91
N GLU A 7 9.35 -5.84 5.43
CA GLU A 7 9.02 -7.05 4.66
C GLU A 7 8.09 -6.77 3.47
N LEU A 8 7.07 -5.91 3.65
CA LEU A 8 6.20 -5.47 2.56
C LEU A 8 6.97 -4.70 1.48
N LEU A 9 7.94 -3.88 1.87
CA LEU A 9 8.84 -3.18 0.93
C LEU A 9 9.82 -4.15 0.25
N GLY A 10 10.22 -5.23 0.92
CA GLY A 10 11.04 -6.29 0.34
C GLY A 10 10.29 -7.19 -0.65
N CYS A 11 8.96 -7.26 -0.57
CA CYS A 11 8.14 -8.06 -1.47
C CYS A 11 8.17 -7.52 -2.92
N ASP A 12 8.23 -8.43 -3.89
CA ASP A 12 8.00 -8.09 -5.30
C ASP A 12 6.63 -7.41 -5.48
N GLY A 13 6.53 -6.53 -6.47
CA GLY A 13 5.32 -5.76 -6.75
C GLY A 13 4.08 -6.65 -6.89
N ASP A 14 4.20 -7.79 -7.59
CA ASP A 14 3.09 -8.72 -7.81
C ASP A 14 2.65 -9.43 -6.52
N ARG A 15 3.59 -9.79 -5.63
CA ARG A 15 3.25 -10.41 -4.34
C ARG A 15 2.56 -9.42 -3.41
N LEU A 16 3.09 -8.19 -3.34
CA LEU A 16 2.47 -7.12 -2.58
C LEU A 16 1.08 -6.77 -3.15
N MET A 17 0.92 -6.77 -4.47
CA MET A 17 -0.36 -6.53 -5.14
C MET A 17 -1.37 -7.64 -4.82
N ARG A 18 -0.96 -8.91 -4.83
CA ARG A 18 -1.84 -10.04 -4.41
C ARG A 18 -2.31 -9.87 -2.97
N LEU A 19 -1.43 -9.49 -2.05
CA LEU A 19 -1.79 -9.22 -0.66
C LEU A 19 -2.76 -8.01 -0.56
N ALA A 20 -2.47 -6.92 -1.26
CA ALA A 20 -3.27 -5.71 -1.25
C ALA A 20 -4.69 -5.90 -1.80
N ARG A 21 -4.91 -6.90 -2.66
CA ARG A 21 -6.23 -7.24 -3.23
C ARG A 21 -6.93 -8.40 -2.51
N ASN A 22 -6.27 -9.03 -1.55
CA ASN A 22 -6.82 -10.14 -0.78
C ASN A 22 -7.87 -9.62 0.23
N GLU A 23 -8.92 -10.43 0.47
CA GLU A 23 -10.03 -10.13 1.38
C GLU A 23 -9.59 -9.71 2.79
N PHE A 24 -8.49 -10.28 3.29
CA PHE A 24 -7.93 -9.95 4.61
C PHE A 24 -6.60 -9.20 4.49
N GLY A 25 -5.77 -9.55 3.51
CA GLY A 25 -4.45 -8.94 3.30
C GLY A 25 -4.49 -7.44 3.08
N ASN A 26 -5.56 -6.91 2.47
CA ASN A 26 -5.73 -5.48 2.27
C ASN A 26 -5.67 -4.68 3.59
N PHE A 27 -6.18 -5.24 4.70
CA PHE A 27 -6.15 -4.57 6.00
C PHE A 27 -4.73 -4.41 6.53
N VAL A 28 -3.85 -5.38 6.27
CA VAL A 28 -2.42 -5.30 6.65
C VAL A 28 -1.75 -4.15 5.92
N VAL A 29 -1.99 -4.03 4.61
CA VAL A 29 -1.41 -2.97 3.78
C VAL A 29 -1.96 -1.59 4.17
N VAL A 30 -3.28 -1.47 4.43
CA VAL A 30 -3.88 -0.22 4.95
C VAL A 30 -3.27 0.17 6.29
N LYS A 31 -3.14 -0.79 7.21
CA LYS A 31 -2.58 -0.54 8.54
C LYS A 31 -1.11 -0.11 8.45
N ALA A 32 -0.33 -0.71 7.54
CA ALA A 32 1.04 -0.30 7.24
C ALA A 32 1.09 1.14 6.72
N LEU A 33 0.31 1.49 5.70
CA LEU A 33 0.25 2.85 5.13
C LEU A 33 -0.13 3.90 6.19
N ARG A 34 -1.12 3.61 7.04
CA ARG A 34 -1.54 4.54 8.10
C ARG A 34 -0.46 4.73 9.16
N PHE A 35 0.19 3.64 9.58
CA PHE A 35 1.25 3.68 10.58
C PHE A 35 2.48 4.45 10.08
N THR A 36 2.93 4.18 8.86
CA THR A 36 4.11 4.85 8.29
C THR A 36 3.84 6.31 7.99
N LYS A 37 2.63 6.69 7.56
CA LYS A 37 2.25 8.09 7.34
C LYS A 37 2.46 8.96 8.59
N MET A 38 2.26 8.41 9.79
CA MET A 38 2.39 9.16 11.06
C MET A 38 3.81 9.15 11.63
N SER A 39 4.62 8.13 11.33
CA SER A 39 5.87 7.87 12.07
C SER A 39 7.12 7.77 11.20
N ARG A 40 6.98 7.43 9.92
CA ARG A 40 8.07 7.05 9.01
C ARG A 40 7.71 7.37 7.56
N MET A 41 7.78 8.66 7.22
CA MET A 41 7.36 9.18 5.91
C MET A 41 8.17 8.58 4.75
N ASP A 42 9.43 8.22 5.00
CA ASP A 42 10.30 7.48 4.07
C ASP A 42 9.68 6.13 3.66
N LEU A 43 9.27 5.33 4.64
CA LEU A 43 8.65 4.03 4.40
C LEU A 43 7.25 4.17 3.79
N PHE A 44 6.53 5.22 4.15
CA PHE A 44 5.23 5.54 3.56
C PHE A 44 5.35 5.74 2.05
N TRP A 45 6.26 6.58 1.60
CA TRP A 45 6.46 6.83 0.18
C TRP A 45 6.97 5.61 -0.58
N GLY A 46 7.82 4.78 0.05
CA GLY A 46 8.23 3.50 -0.54
C GLY A 46 7.04 2.57 -0.84
N LEU A 47 6.07 2.48 0.09
CA LEU A 47 4.86 1.68 -0.12
C LEU A 47 3.96 2.29 -1.20
N VAL A 48 3.78 3.62 -1.18
CA VAL A 48 3.00 4.34 -2.20
C VAL A 48 3.56 4.07 -3.59
N GLN A 49 4.87 4.23 -3.78
CA GLN A 49 5.52 4.01 -5.07
C GLN A 49 5.38 2.56 -5.56
N LYS A 50 5.48 1.56 -4.66
CA LYS A 50 5.27 0.16 -5.04
C LYS A 50 3.83 -0.16 -5.44
N LEU A 51 2.84 0.49 -4.82
CA LEU A 51 1.42 0.18 -5.04
C LEU A 51 0.81 1.00 -6.19
N MET A 52 1.35 2.18 -6.49
CA MET A 52 0.83 3.10 -7.51
C MET A 52 0.62 2.47 -8.90
N PRO A 53 1.55 1.65 -9.42
CA PRO A 53 1.37 0.98 -10.72
C PRO A 53 0.11 0.12 -10.80
N PHE A 54 -0.37 -0.38 -9.66
CA PHE A 54 -1.50 -1.30 -9.57
C PHE A 54 -2.84 -0.61 -9.22
N ILE A 55 -2.88 0.73 -9.18
CA ILE A 55 -4.04 1.49 -8.68
C ILE A 55 -5.36 1.11 -9.38
N ARG A 56 -5.33 0.85 -10.69
CA ARG A 56 -6.52 0.42 -11.46
C ARG A 56 -7.02 -0.96 -11.03
N LEU A 57 -6.11 -1.88 -10.69
CA LEU A 57 -6.45 -3.23 -10.24
C LEU A 57 -6.97 -3.22 -8.80
N LEU A 58 -6.37 -2.41 -7.94
CA LEU A 58 -6.79 -2.22 -6.55
C LEU A 58 -8.24 -1.73 -6.49
N ARG A 59 -8.60 -0.73 -7.31
CA ARG A 59 -9.96 -0.15 -7.37
C ARG A 59 -11.05 -1.17 -7.68
N ARG A 60 -10.74 -2.26 -8.39
CA ARG A 60 -11.69 -3.32 -8.80
C ARG A 60 -11.59 -4.57 -7.93
N SER A 61 -11.20 -4.43 -6.67
CA SER A 61 -10.98 -5.56 -5.75
C SER A 61 -11.16 -5.14 -4.28
N HIS A 62 -10.86 -6.05 -3.33
CA HIS A 62 -10.81 -5.71 -1.90
C HIS A 62 -9.77 -4.64 -1.53
N GLY A 63 -8.88 -4.27 -2.47
CA GLY A 63 -7.92 -3.17 -2.30
C GLY A 63 -8.45 -1.77 -2.63
N SER A 64 -9.76 -1.58 -2.82
CA SER A 64 -10.34 -0.27 -3.18
C SER A 64 -10.08 0.81 -2.13
N ASN A 65 -10.02 0.42 -0.85
CA ASN A 65 -9.61 1.27 0.27
C ASN A 65 -8.16 1.78 0.13
N ILE A 66 -7.25 0.94 -0.34
CA ILE A 66 -5.85 1.31 -0.63
C ILE A 66 -5.83 2.26 -1.81
N ALA A 67 -6.55 1.97 -2.90
CA ALA A 67 -6.65 2.86 -4.05
C ALA A 67 -7.12 4.27 -3.65
N ASN A 68 -8.14 4.38 -2.78
CA ASN A 68 -8.62 5.66 -2.26
C ASN A 68 -7.54 6.41 -1.45
N ILE A 69 -6.73 5.69 -0.66
CA ILE A 69 -5.58 6.28 0.03
C ILE A 69 -4.60 6.83 -1.01
N LEU A 70 -4.21 6.04 -2.02
CA LEU A 70 -3.23 6.44 -3.03
C LEU A 70 -3.70 7.62 -3.89
N ASP A 71 -4.97 7.63 -4.31
CA ASP A 71 -5.56 8.72 -5.11
C ASP A 71 -5.49 10.06 -4.37
N SER A 72 -5.57 10.08 -3.03
CA SER A 72 -5.40 11.31 -2.23
C SER A 72 -3.99 11.94 -2.32
N PHE A 73 -3.00 11.18 -2.81
CA PHE A 73 -1.63 11.64 -3.03
C PHE A 73 -1.27 11.78 -4.50
N ARG A 74 -2.13 11.32 -5.41
CA ARG A 74 -1.89 11.37 -6.86
C ARG A 74 -1.83 12.78 -7.44
N LEU A 75 -2.34 13.78 -6.70
CA LEU A 75 -2.33 15.20 -7.07
C LEU A 75 -1.09 15.98 -6.56
N ARG A 76 -0.11 15.31 -5.94
CA ARG A 76 1.08 15.95 -5.34
C ARG A 76 2.41 15.58 -6.01
N CYS A 77 2.36 14.95 -7.19
CA CYS A 77 3.53 14.68 -8.02
C CYS A 77 3.30 15.24 -9.43
#